data_AF-A0AAE3EJK1-F1
#
_entry.id   AF-A0AAE3EJK1-F1
#
_cell.length_a   1.000
_cell.length_b   1.000
_cell.length_c   1.000
_cell.angle_alpha   90.00
_cell.angle_beta   90.00
_cell.angle_gamma   90.00
#
_symmetry.space_group_name_H-M   'P 1'
#
loop_
_entity.id
_entity.type
_entity.pdbx_description
1 polymer ?
#
loop_
_entity_poly.entity_id
_entity_poly.type
_entity_poly.pdbx_seq_one_letter_code
_entity_poly.pdbx_strand_id
1 'polypeptide(L)'
;MSYRIHSLELHKTITPGTDSPDSDGTFAILAFSSLVEKGNLEPKTEDHLAGGETATEIPSGYYLFAQGTCGAEEGRDLFAPELKSLYRQAAEEVWLESLWREKEFADSRVFVRLLREDGKTAFQIFRKVLPGENDVQL
;
A
#
# COMPACT_ATOMS: atom_id res chain seq x y z
N MET A 1 -2.76 -3.15 15.82
CA MET A 1 -2.19 -4.31 15.08
C MET A 1 -0.81 -3.91 14.63
N SER A 2 0.17 -4.81 14.65
CA SER A 2 1.50 -4.53 14.06
C SER A 2 1.53 -5.16 12.67
N TYR A 3 1.92 -4.37 11.67
CA TYR A 3 2.09 -4.84 10.30
C TYR A 3 3.55 -5.22 10.08
N ARG A 4 3.78 -6.33 9.37
CA ARG A 4 5.13 -6.69 8.93
C ARG A 4 5.43 -5.97 7.62
N ILE A 5 6.52 -5.20 7.60
CA ILE A 5 6.93 -4.43 6.43
C ILE A 5 7.98 -5.19 5.63
N HIS A 6 7.70 -5.40 4.35
CA HIS A 6 8.57 -6.09 3.41
C HIS A 6 9.09 -5.12 2.33
N SER A 7 10.29 -5.38 1.83
CA SER A 7 10.75 -4.80 0.57
C SER A 7 10.25 -5.68 -0.57
N LEU A 8 9.71 -5.07 -1.62
CA LEU A 8 9.16 -5.78 -2.76
C LEU A 8 9.61 -5.10 -4.06
N GLU A 9 10.21 -5.87 -4.97
CA GLU A 9 10.42 -5.45 -6.34
C GLU A 9 9.28 -6.00 -7.21
N LEU A 10 8.50 -5.09 -7.80
CA LEU A 10 7.51 -5.42 -8.81
C LEU A 10 8.15 -5.31 -10.18
N HIS A 11 8.44 -6.45 -10.80
CA HIS A 11 8.95 -6.51 -12.18
C HIS A 11 7.87 -6.23 -13.25
N LYS A 12 6.59 -6.27 -12.87
CA LYS A 12 5.45 -5.99 -13.76
C LYS A 12 4.41 -5.13 -13.03
N THR A 13 3.73 -4.28 -13.79
CA THR A 13 2.59 -3.51 -13.31
C THR A 13 1.45 -4.44 -12.86
N ILE A 14 0.85 -4.15 -11.71
CA ILE A 14 -0.36 -4.83 -11.25
C ILE A 14 -1.57 -4.05 -11.76
N THR A 15 -2.53 -4.75 -12.36
CA THR A 15 -3.82 -4.18 -12.80
C THR A 15 -4.96 -4.97 -12.16
N PRO A 16 -6.13 -4.37 -11.85
CA PRO A 16 -7.30 -5.12 -11.44
C PRO A 16 -7.66 -6.17 -12.50
N GLY A 17 -7.96 -7.40 -12.09
CA GLY A 17 -8.41 -8.43 -13.04
C GLY A 17 -9.75 -8.04 -13.65
N THR A 18 -9.88 -8.10 -14.97
CA THR A 18 -11.10 -7.67 -15.67
C THR A 18 -12.10 -8.79 -15.96
N ASP A 19 -11.72 -10.07 -15.86
CA ASP A 19 -12.57 -11.28 -15.74
C ASP A 19 -11.71 -12.54 -16.07
N SER A 20 -11.90 -13.66 -15.34
CA SER A 20 -11.34 -15.02 -15.61
C SER A 20 -9.94 -15.38 -15.05
N PRO A 21 -9.58 -16.69 -14.99
CA PRO A 21 -9.16 -17.44 -13.79
C PRO A 21 -7.73 -17.17 -13.29
N ASP A 22 -7.00 -16.26 -13.96
CA ASP A 22 -5.60 -15.92 -13.68
C ASP A 22 -5.46 -14.61 -12.89
N SER A 23 -6.57 -14.03 -12.41
CA SER A 23 -6.47 -12.91 -11.48
C SER A 23 -5.87 -13.43 -10.17
N ASP A 24 -4.82 -12.77 -9.70
CA ASP A 24 -4.14 -13.05 -8.44
C ASP A 24 -4.98 -12.61 -7.21
N GLY A 25 -6.31 -12.71 -7.35
CA GLY A 25 -7.30 -12.24 -6.40
C GLY A 25 -7.57 -10.74 -6.45
N THR A 26 -6.80 -9.94 -7.19
CA THR A 26 -6.98 -8.47 -7.22
C THR A 26 -8.30 -8.06 -7.85
N PHE A 27 -9.12 -7.38 -7.06
CA PHE A 27 -10.41 -6.86 -7.53
C PHE A 27 -10.51 -5.33 -7.50
N ALA A 28 -9.63 -4.64 -6.75
CA ALA A 28 -9.59 -3.19 -6.74
C ALA A 28 -8.20 -2.65 -6.39
N ILE A 29 -7.89 -1.46 -6.93
CA ILE A 29 -6.72 -0.68 -6.58
C ILE A 29 -7.20 0.73 -6.28
N LEU A 30 -6.72 1.30 -5.17
CA LEU A 30 -6.97 2.67 -4.76
C LEU A 30 -5.65 3.42 -4.72
N ALA A 31 -5.69 4.71 -5.06
CA ALA A 31 -4.57 5.61 -4.89
C ALA A 31 -4.93 6.70 -3.86
N PHE A 32 -3.99 6.94 -2.96
CA PHE A 32 -4.04 7.98 -1.95
C PHE A 32 -2.77 8.82 -1.99
N SER A 33 -2.79 9.93 -1.27
CA SER A 33 -1.62 10.77 -1.04
C SER A 33 -1.23 10.76 0.42
N SER A 34 0.06 10.78 0.70
CA SER A 34 0.59 11.11 2.01
C SER A 34 0.94 12.58 2.08
N LEU A 35 0.54 13.22 3.17
CA LEU A 35 0.80 14.62 3.48
C LEU A 35 1.92 14.79 4.52
N VAL A 36 2.62 13.70 4.87
CA VAL A 36 3.72 13.75 5.84
C VAL A 36 4.87 14.56 5.26
N GLU A 37 5.16 15.70 5.89
CA GLU A 37 6.24 16.58 5.50
C GLU A 37 7.62 16.01 5.88
N LYS A 38 8.64 16.34 5.08
CA LYS A 38 10.02 15.94 5.37
C LYS A 38 10.47 16.58 6.69
N GLY A 39 10.92 15.74 7.63
CA GLY A 39 11.39 16.18 8.95
C GLY A 39 10.29 16.29 10.01
N ASN A 40 9.02 16.03 9.68
CA ASN A 40 7.99 15.84 10.69
C ASN A 40 8.18 14.46 11.35
N LEU A 41 8.55 14.44 12.63
CA LEU A 41 8.78 13.21 13.40
C LEU A 41 7.53 12.71 14.13
N GLU A 42 6.48 13.52 14.21
CA GLU A 42 5.21 13.18 14.88
C GLU A 42 4.00 13.56 13.99
N PRO A 43 3.94 13.06 12.73
CA PRO A 43 2.77 13.26 11.89
C PRO A 43 1.51 12.64 12.51
N LYS A 44 0.34 13.19 12.19
CA LYS A 44 -0.92 12.57 12.60
C LYS A 44 -1.18 11.36 11.71
N THR A 45 -1.80 10.32 12.26
CA THR A 45 -2.19 9.10 11.51
C THR A 45 -2.98 9.42 10.22
N GLU A 46 -3.77 10.50 10.19
CA GLU A 46 -4.52 10.92 9.01
C GLU A 46 -3.66 11.46 7.85
N ASP A 47 -2.45 11.94 8.14
CA ASP A 47 -1.51 12.49 7.16
C ASP A 47 -0.78 11.38 6.37
N HIS A 48 -0.75 10.15 6.87
CA HIS A 48 -0.14 9.03 6.16
C HIS A 48 -0.96 8.62 4.93
N LEU A 49 -2.26 8.89 4.94
CA LEU A 49 -3.19 8.52 3.88
C LEU A 49 -4.40 9.47 3.85
N ALA A 50 -4.35 10.39 2.88
CA ALA A 50 -5.33 11.44 2.61
C ALA A 50 -5.97 11.28 1.22
N GLY A 51 -7.18 11.84 1.07
CA GLY A 51 -7.96 11.70 -0.17
C GLY A 51 -8.39 10.26 -0.42
N GLY A 52 -8.31 9.83 -1.68
CA GLY A 52 -8.61 8.49 -2.15
C GLY A 52 -9.40 8.47 -3.45
N GLU A 53 -8.89 7.78 -4.45
CA GLU A 53 -9.59 7.51 -5.71
C GLU A 53 -9.31 6.08 -6.18
N THR A 54 -10.16 5.56 -7.07
CA THR A 54 -9.87 4.30 -7.76
C THR A 54 -8.71 4.49 -8.73
N ALA A 55 -7.77 3.56 -8.74
CA ALA A 55 -6.69 3.52 -9.69
C ALA A 55 -6.79 2.27 -10.58
N THR A 56 -6.23 2.37 -11.78
CA THR A 56 -6.23 1.26 -12.75
C THR A 56 -4.98 0.40 -12.64
N GLU A 57 -3.96 0.84 -11.90
CA GLU A 57 -2.69 0.12 -11.82
C GLU A 57 -1.84 0.48 -10.59
N ILE A 58 -0.93 -0.42 -10.24
CA ILE A 58 0.26 -0.16 -9.44
C ILE A 58 1.47 -0.40 -10.36
N PRO A 59 2.24 0.63 -10.71
CA PRO A 59 3.39 0.51 -11.61
C PRO A 59 4.46 -0.47 -11.09
N SER A 60 5.33 -0.94 -11.99
CA SER A 60 6.55 -1.63 -11.60
C SER A 60 7.51 -0.72 -10.80
N GLY A 61 8.35 -1.33 -9.96
CA GLY A 61 9.36 -0.64 -9.17
C GLY A 61 9.62 -1.26 -7.80
N TYR A 62 10.36 -0.54 -6.96
CA TYR A 62 10.68 -0.94 -5.59
C TYR A 62 9.73 -0.31 -4.59
N TYR A 63 9.20 -1.12 -3.67
CA TYR A 63 8.19 -0.72 -2.71
C TYR A 63 8.56 -1.17 -1.31
N LEU A 64 8.23 -0.34 -0.32
CA LEU A 64 7.89 -0.84 1.00
C LEU A 64 6.42 -1.25 0.99
N PHE A 65 6.18 -2.43 1.55
CA PHE A 65 4.92 -3.15 1.43
C PHE A 65 4.44 -3.64 2.79
N ALA A 66 3.13 -3.51 3.05
CA ALA A 66 2.46 -4.10 4.19
C ALA A 66 1.18 -4.82 3.75
N GLN A 67 0.84 -5.94 4.40
CA GLN A 67 -0.40 -6.67 4.15
C GLN A 67 -1.22 -6.81 5.44
N GLY A 68 -2.54 -6.68 5.31
CA GLY A 68 -3.50 -6.94 6.37
C GLY A 68 -4.80 -7.54 5.85
N THR A 69 -5.69 -7.91 6.76
CA THR A 69 -7.02 -8.46 6.43
C THR A 69 -8.12 -7.46 6.78
N CYS A 70 -9.09 -7.26 5.89
CA CYS A 70 -10.22 -6.36 6.10
C CYS A 70 -11.35 -6.95 6.96
N GLY A 71 -11.21 -8.19 7.45
CA GLY A 71 -12.30 -8.96 8.03
C GLY A 71 -13.21 -9.61 6.96
N ALA A 72 -14.27 -10.28 7.41
CA ALA A 72 -15.27 -10.87 6.51
C ALA A 72 -16.38 -9.85 6.29
N GLU A 73 -16.53 -9.34 5.06
CA GLU A 73 -17.82 -8.93 4.49
C GLU A 73 -17.64 -8.44 3.05
N GLU A 74 -18.35 -9.09 2.14
CA GLU A 74 -18.45 -8.69 0.74
C GLU A 74 -19.33 -7.45 0.60
N GLY A 75 -19.03 -6.57 -0.37
CA GLY A 75 -19.90 -5.46 -0.75
C GLY A 75 -19.77 -4.18 0.10
N ARG A 76 -18.76 -4.07 0.97
CA ARG A 76 -18.47 -2.80 1.68
C ARG A 76 -17.95 -1.73 0.73
N ASP A 77 -18.33 -0.48 1.01
CA ASP A 77 -17.73 0.71 0.40
C ASP A 77 -16.21 0.66 0.61
N LEU A 78 -15.45 0.71 -0.49
CA LEU A 78 -13.98 0.65 -0.47
C LEU A 78 -13.34 1.82 0.30
N PHE A 79 -14.11 2.90 0.49
CA PHE A 79 -13.73 4.10 1.22
C PHE A 79 -14.39 4.21 2.61
N ALA A 80 -15.01 3.12 3.08
CA ALA A 80 -15.62 3.08 4.41
C ALA A 80 -14.62 3.55 5.49
N PRO A 81 -15.05 4.37 6.47
CA PRO A 81 -14.16 4.94 7.48
C PRO A 81 -13.32 3.91 8.23
N GLU A 82 -13.88 2.73 8.51
CA GLU A 82 -13.20 1.65 9.22
C GLU A 82 -12.05 1.07 8.39
N LEU A 83 -12.26 0.88 7.09
CA LEU A 83 -11.23 0.43 6.16
C LEU A 83 -10.14 1.49 6.00
N LYS A 84 -10.55 2.76 5.85
CA LYS A 84 -9.61 3.88 5.75
C LYS A 84 -8.72 4.00 7.00
N SER A 85 -9.27 3.71 8.18
CA SER A 85 -8.51 3.66 9.43
C SER A 85 -7.44 2.56 9.41
N LEU A 86 -7.79 1.35 8.93
CA LEU A 86 -6.82 0.25 8.77
C LEU A 86 -5.70 0.60 7.78
N TYR A 87 -6.04 1.21 6.65
CA TYR A 87 -5.06 1.60 5.64
C TYR A 87 -4.10 2.67 6.18
N ARG A 88 -4.62 3.64 6.94
CA ARG A 88 -3.80 4.68 7.60
C ARG A 88 -2.79 4.08 8.57
N GLN A 89 -3.23 3.16 9.42
CA GLN A 89 -2.32 2.48 10.36
C GLN A 89 -1.22 1.72 9.61
N ALA A 90 -1.56 1.00 8.53
CA ALA A 90 -0.56 0.30 7.73
C ALA A 90 0.38 1.26 6.98
N ALA A 91 -0.12 2.40 6.48
CA ALA A 91 0.70 3.42 5.83
C ALA A 91 1.63 4.14 6.83
N GLU A 92 1.20 4.29 8.08
CA GLU A 92 2.02 4.80 9.19
C GLU A 92 3.17 3.85 9.50
N GLU A 93 2.92 2.54 9.63
CA GLU A 93 3.98 1.55 9.84
C GLU A 93 4.97 1.48 8.67
N VAL A 94 4.49 1.60 7.42
CA VAL A 94 5.36 1.70 6.23
C VAL A 94 6.25 2.94 6.30
N TRP A 95 5.72 4.07 6.77
CA TRP A 95 6.49 5.29 6.98
C TRP A 95 7.52 5.13 8.10
N LEU A 96 7.14 4.59 9.25
CA LEU A 96 8.06 4.32 10.36
C LEU A 96 9.21 3.41 9.91
N GLU A 97 8.92 2.33 9.19
CA GLU A 97 9.95 1.44 8.68
C GLU A 97 10.89 2.13 7.69
N SER A 98 10.40 3.06 6.88
CA SER A 98 11.25 3.83 5.97
C SER A 98 12.28 4.68 6.71
N LEU A 99 11.91 5.23 7.88
CA LEU A 99 12.85 5.96 8.74
C LEU A 99 13.91 5.02 9.31
N TRP A 100 13.48 3.86 9.82
CA TRP A 100 14.38 2.85 10.39
C TRP A 100 15.36 2.26 9.37
N ARG A 101 14.92 2.07 8.12
CA ARG A 101 15.74 1.53 7.03
C ARG A 101 16.44 2.60 6.20
N GLU A 102 16.33 3.87 6.57
CA GLU A 102 16.88 5.01 5.83
C GLU A 102 16.49 5.00 4.33
N LYS A 103 15.23 4.66 4.04
CA LYS A 103 14.69 4.62 2.67
C LYS A 103 13.93 5.91 2.35
N GLU A 104 14.24 6.50 1.19
CA GLU A 104 13.49 7.63 0.66
C GLU A 104 12.32 7.18 -0.23
N PHE A 105 11.16 7.80 -0.04
CA PHE A 105 10.02 7.59 -0.93
C PHE A 105 10.17 8.36 -2.24
N ALA A 106 9.81 7.72 -3.35
CA ALA A 106 9.93 8.30 -4.68
C ALA A 106 8.93 9.45 -4.93
N ASP A 107 7.75 9.36 -4.30
CA ASP A 107 6.68 10.35 -4.38
C ASP A 107 5.77 10.29 -3.14
N SER A 108 4.73 11.12 -3.12
CA SER A 108 3.73 11.14 -2.04
C SER A 108 2.63 10.08 -2.21
N ARG A 109 2.66 9.28 -3.28
CA ARG A 109 1.57 8.37 -3.64
C ARG A 109 1.64 7.09 -2.82
N VAL A 110 0.47 6.67 -2.34
CA VAL A 110 0.29 5.41 -1.59
C VAL A 110 -0.79 4.62 -2.29
N PHE A 111 -0.46 3.40 -2.73
CA PHE A 111 -1.45 2.52 -3.33
C PHE A 111 -1.99 1.54 -2.30
N VAL A 112 -3.30 1.30 -2.35
CA VAL A 112 -3.96 0.20 -1.64
C VAL A 112 -4.45 -0.78 -2.69
N ARG A 113 -3.94 -2.00 -2.65
CA ARG A 113 -4.47 -3.10 -3.44
C ARG A 113 -5.41 -3.92 -2.58
N LEU A 114 -6.55 -4.29 -3.14
CA LEU A 114 -7.52 -5.17 -2.50
C LEU A 114 -7.63 -6.46 -3.31
N LEU A 115 -7.50 -7.58 -2.60
CA LEU A 115 -7.51 -8.90 -3.19
C LEU A 115 -8.34 -9.89 -2.35
N ARG A 116 -8.84 -10.93 -3.02
CA ARG A 116 -9.47 -12.09 -2.38
C ARG A 116 -8.45 -13.22 -2.21
N GLU A 117 -8.30 -13.68 -0.97
CA GLU A 117 -7.44 -14.80 -0.58
C GLU A 117 -8.22 -15.68 0.40
N ASP A 118 -8.37 -16.97 0.09
CA ASP A 118 -9.07 -17.96 0.93
C ASP A 118 -10.47 -17.53 1.41
N GLY A 119 -11.25 -16.89 0.52
CA GLY A 119 -12.60 -16.40 0.83
C GLY A 119 -12.64 -15.18 1.74
N LYS A 120 -11.49 -14.54 2.01
CA LYS A 120 -11.37 -13.31 2.80
C LYS A 120 -10.84 -12.17 1.93
N THR A 121 -11.18 -10.96 2.33
CA THR A 121 -10.60 -9.75 1.74
C THR A 121 -9.31 -9.38 2.47
N ALA A 122 -8.21 -9.32 1.71
CA ALA A 122 -6.95 -8.76 2.16
C ALA A 122 -6.73 -7.39 1.50
N PHE A 123 -5.98 -6.54 2.19
CA PHE A 123 -5.45 -5.31 1.64
C PHE A 123 -3.94 -5.30 1.71
N GLN A 124 -3.34 -4.60 0.77
CA GLN A 124 -1.90 -4.41 0.68
C GLN A 124 -1.59 -2.93 0.45
N ILE A 125 -0.72 -2.36 1.29
CA ILE A 125 -0.18 -1.00 1.11
C ILE A 125 1.11 -1.09 0.31
N PHE A 126 1.24 -0.24 -0.70
CA PHE A 126 2.46 -0.06 -1.47
C PHE A 126 2.87 1.40 -1.41
N ARG A 127 4.12 1.65 -0.97
CA ARG A 127 4.73 2.96 -1.07
C ARG A 127 6.08 2.87 -1.77
N LYS A 128 6.19 3.55 -2.90
CA LYS A 128 7.34 3.45 -3.80
C LYS A 128 8.56 4.09 -3.15
N VAL A 129 9.68 3.38 -3.17
CA VAL A 129 10.97 3.88 -2.68
C VAL A 129 11.94 4.06 -3.84
N LEU A 130 12.91 4.95 -3.64
CA LEU A 130 14.05 5.04 -4.54
C LEU A 130 14.88 3.74 -4.41
N PRO A 131 15.46 3.22 -5.52
CA PRO A 131 16.41 2.11 -5.43
C PRO A 131 17.55 2.51 -4.49
N GLY A 132 17.91 1.66 -3.53
CA GLY A 132 19.10 1.93 -2.72
C GLY A 132 20.37 1.79 -3.57
N GLU A 133 21.42 2.54 -3.26
CA GLU A 133 22.73 2.38 -3.91
C GLU A 133 23.30 0.95 -3.78
N ASN A 134 22.82 0.17 -2.80
CA ASN A 134 23.21 -1.22 -2.56
C ASN A 134 22.28 -2.27 -3.22
N ASP A 135 21.18 -1.86 -3.85
CA ASP A 135 20.20 -2.79 -4.46
C ASP A 135 20.54 -3.09 -5.95
N VAL A 136 21.62 -2.52 -6.50
CA VAL A 136 22.04 -2.65 -7.93
C VAL A 136 23.18 -3.66 -8.13
N GLN A 137 23.51 -4.47 -7.12
CA GLN A 137 24.49 -5.56 -7.30
C GLN A 137 23.83 -6.91 -7.11
N LEU A 138 23.46 -7.55 -8.23
CA LEU A 138 23.61 -8.98 -8.50
C LEU A 138 23.56 -9.23 -10.02
#